data_AF-A0A6P9E9L0-F1
#
_entry.id   AF-A0A6P9E9L0-F1
#
_cell.length_a   1.000
_cell.length_b   1.000
_cell.length_c   1.000
_cell.angle_alpha   90.00
_cell.angle_beta   90.00
_cell.angle_gamma   90.00
#
_symmetry.space_group_name_H-M   'P 1'
#
loop_
_entity.id
_entity.type
_entity.pdbx_description
1 polymer ?
#
loop_
_entity_poly.entity_id
_entity_poly.type
_entity_poly.pdbx_seq_one_letter_code
_entity_poly.pdbx_strand_id
1 'polypeptide(L)'
;MDQAFAAVKLQNMYRSFRHRRMLADTIIMELWGHAIDFARLNISTTFFFQCINERSSNTRWTRIGFNASIVGRGVSENDEAQILAFQHWIEAIDPRHRYGHYLRLYYNRWCASNAGQPFFYWMDLGAGKEIDLPECSRSMLHEQSVKYLGPLERNQYEYTVSEGKVIHKQSGHYLHTTRGPQGAKWIFVVSTSGRLYVGKKEKGRFHHSSFLAGGATIAAGSLVAEHGILKSISGCSGHYRPTNESIERFLFFLGDHGVNLKGVQIDRVTPVIAC
;
A
#
# COMPACT_ATOMS: atom_id res chain seq x y z
N MET A 1 34.10 20.13 30.81
CA MET A 1 33.58 20.22 29.42
C MET A 1 32.07 20.37 29.56
N ASP A 2 31.54 21.54 29.21
CA ASP A 2 30.21 22.00 29.62
C ASP A 2 29.07 21.25 28.92
N GLN A 3 28.12 20.71 29.68
CA GLN A 3 26.99 19.90 29.18
C GLN A 3 26.13 20.68 28.16
N ALA A 4 26.05 22.01 28.29
CA ALA A 4 25.35 22.87 27.34
C ALA A 4 26.02 22.86 25.94
N PHE A 5 27.35 22.84 25.88
CA PHE A 5 28.10 22.79 24.63
C PHE A 5 27.93 21.44 23.90
N ALA A 6 27.87 20.34 24.65
CA ALA A 6 27.59 19.02 24.10
C ALA A 6 26.16 18.92 23.54
N ALA A 7 25.17 19.49 24.24
CA ALA A 7 23.77 19.50 23.80
C ALA A 7 23.57 20.31 22.51
N VAL A 8 24.19 21.49 22.40
CA VAL A 8 24.13 22.34 21.19
C VAL A 8 24.81 21.64 20.01
N LYS A 9 25.94 20.95 20.23
CA LYS A 9 26.62 20.17 19.19
C LYS A 9 25.75 18.99 18.70
N LEU A 10 25.03 18.33 19.61
CA LEU A 10 24.11 17.24 19.30
C LEU A 10 22.87 17.73 18.52
N GLN A 11 22.31 18.89 18.92
CA GLN A 11 21.18 19.52 18.24
C GLN A 11 21.57 20.00 16.83
N ASN A 12 22.76 20.57 16.65
CA ASN A 12 23.27 20.98 15.35
C ASN A 12 23.57 19.77 14.45
N MET A 13 24.12 18.68 15.01
CA MET A 13 24.27 17.42 14.27
C MET A 13 22.92 16.85 13.83
N TYR A 14 21.91 16.88 14.71
CA TYR A 14 20.58 16.40 14.41
C TYR A 14 19.87 17.28 13.36
N ARG A 15 20.01 18.61 13.43
CA ARG A 15 19.51 19.55 12.41
C ARG A 15 20.20 19.36 11.07
N SER A 16 21.52 19.23 11.03
CA SER A 16 22.29 18.95 9.80
C SER A 16 22.01 17.55 9.23
N PHE A 17 21.64 16.57 10.06
CA PHE A 17 21.15 15.26 9.64
C PHE A 17 19.75 15.35 9.02
N ARG A 18 18.86 16.14 9.63
CA ARG A 18 17.50 16.38 9.11
C ARG A 18 17.51 17.15 7.79
N HIS A 19 18.37 18.17 7.66
CA HIS A 19 18.51 18.96 6.42
C HIS A 19 19.11 18.14 5.28
N ARG A 20 20.07 17.26 5.57
CA ARG A 20 20.60 16.29 4.59
C ARG A 20 19.58 15.23 4.17
N ARG A 21 18.66 14.82 5.06
CA ARG A 21 17.52 13.97 4.68
C ARG A 21 16.49 14.72 3.85
N MET A 22 16.20 15.98 4.17
CA MET A 22 15.24 16.79 3.40
C MET A 22 15.75 17.11 1.98
N LEU A 23 17.05 17.43 1.84
CA LEU A 23 17.71 17.57 0.54
C LEU A 23 17.85 16.21 -0.18
N ALA A 24 18.06 15.13 0.57
CA ALA A 24 18.01 13.79 0.01
C ALA A 24 16.60 13.46 -0.49
N ASP A 25 15.53 13.85 0.21
CA ASP A 25 14.12 13.61 -0.17
C ASP A 25 13.76 14.35 -1.49
N THR A 26 14.37 15.52 -1.75
CA THR A 26 14.21 16.26 -3.03
C THR A 26 14.99 15.62 -4.19
N ILE A 27 16.22 15.17 -3.95
CA ILE A 27 17.05 14.46 -4.96
C ILE A 27 16.51 13.05 -5.22
N ILE A 28 15.96 12.41 -4.19
CA ILE A 28 15.20 11.17 -4.23
C ILE A 28 14.08 11.37 -5.24
N MET A 29 13.21 12.38 -5.10
CA MET A 29 12.10 12.66 -6.03
C MET A 29 12.50 12.71 -7.52
N GLU A 30 13.59 13.40 -7.89
CA GLU A 30 14.08 13.43 -9.29
C GLU A 30 14.65 12.06 -9.74
N LEU A 31 15.34 11.32 -8.86
CA LEU A 31 15.79 9.96 -9.14
C LEU A 31 14.63 8.95 -9.27
N TRP A 32 13.49 9.17 -8.60
CA TRP A 32 12.29 8.32 -8.75
C TRP A 32 11.64 8.46 -10.12
N GLY A 33 11.66 9.66 -10.72
CA GLY A 33 11.19 9.88 -12.09
C GLY A 33 11.92 8.97 -13.09
N HIS A 34 13.26 8.95 -13.00
CA HIS A 34 14.10 8.10 -13.86
C HIS A 34 13.96 6.59 -13.57
N ALA A 35 13.75 6.19 -12.32
CA ALA A 35 13.53 4.79 -11.94
C ALA A 35 12.16 4.26 -12.42
N ILE A 36 11.13 5.11 -12.40
CA ILE A 36 9.79 4.79 -12.90
C ILE A 36 9.81 4.61 -14.42
N ASP A 37 10.50 5.47 -15.16
CA ASP A 37 10.63 5.35 -16.61
C ASP A 37 11.49 4.14 -17.03
N PHE A 38 12.53 3.80 -16.25
CA PHE A 38 13.32 2.58 -16.48
C PHE A 38 12.50 1.30 -16.26
N ALA A 39 11.63 1.26 -15.24
CA ALA A 39 10.77 0.11 -14.96
C ALA A 39 9.59 -0.02 -15.95
N ARG A 40 9.14 1.06 -16.59
CA ARG A 40 8.12 1.02 -17.66
C ARG A 40 8.59 0.23 -18.88
N LEU A 41 9.90 0.19 -19.13
CA LEU A 41 10.48 -0.38 -20.35
C LEU A 41 10.74 -1.88 -20.28
N ASN A 42 10.61 -2.50 -19.11
CA ASN A 42 11.15 -3.83 -18.92
C ASN A 42 10.45 -4.48 -17.71
N ILE A 43 9.82 -5.65 -17.90
CA ILE A 43 10.19 -6.91 -17.22
C ILE A 43 9.06 -7.90 -16.88
N SER A 44 9.25 -9.13 -17.39
CA SER A 44 8.65 -10.39 -16.94
C SER A 44 9.28 -10.93 -15.65
N THR A 45 8.56 -11.77 -14.90
CA THR A 45 9.05 -12.48 -13.69
C THR A 45 10.45 -13.11 -13.81
N THR A 46 10.91 -13.44 -15.01
CA THR A 46 12.25 -13.98 -15.31
C THR A 46 13.41 -13.06 -14.94
N PHE A 47 13.32 -11.76 -15.23
CA PHE A 47 14.43 -10.82 -14.93
C PHE A 47 14.52 -10.48 -13.44
N PHE A 48 13.43 -10.58 -12.69
CA PHE A 48 13.46 -10.47 -11.23
C PHE A 48 14.39 -11.53 -10.61
N PHE A 49 14.29 -12.79 -11.05
CA PHE A 49 15.18 -13.86 -10.59
C PHE A 49 16.62 -13.71 -11.11
N GLN A 50 16.80 -13.20 -12.34
CA GLN A 50 18.13 -12.91 -12.90
C GLN A 50 18.85 -11.81 -12.09
N CYS A 51 18.16 -10.72 -11.76
CA CYS A 51 18.71 -9.65 -10.91
C CYS A 51 18.93 -10.06 -9.45
N ILE A 52 18.20 -11.06 -8.95
CA ILE A 52 18.41 -11.61 -7.61
C ILE A 52 19.69 -12.46 -7.53
N ASN A 53 20.04 -13.16 -8.60
CA ASN A 53 21.19 -14.07 -8.62
C ASN A 53 22.54 -13.35 -8.81
N GLU A 54 22.55 -12.16 -9.39
CA GLU A 54 23.80 -11.43 -9.66
C GLU A 54 24.22 -10.50 -8.50
N ARG A 55 25.44 -10.70 -7.98
CA ARG A 55 26.02 -9.96 -6.84
C ARG A 55 26.67 -8.61 -7.20
N SER A 56 26.43 -8.06 -8.40
CA SER A 56 27.05 -6.80 -8.81
C SER A 56 26.40 -5.57 -8.13
N SER A 57 27.14 -4.49 -7.96
CA SER A 57 26.61 -3.23 -7.41
C SER A 57 25.49 -2.63 -8.27
N ASN A 58 25.56 -2.81 -9.59
CA ASN A 58 24.57 -2.31 -10.55
C ASN A 58 23.21 -3.01 -10.39
N THR A 59 23.17 -4.33 -10.18
CA THR A 59 21.91 -5.08 -10.00
C THR A 59 21.20 -4.73 -8.69
N ARG A 60 21.95 -4.33 -7.65
CA ARG A 60 21.37 -3.84 -6.38
C ARG A 60 20.58 -2.56 -6.58
N TRP A 61 21.11 -1.59 -7.32
CA TRP A 61 20.43 -0.33 -7.61
C TRP A 61 19.23 -0.53 -8.53
N THR A 62 19.35 -1.38 -9.55
CA THR A 62 18.23 -1.77 -10.41
C THR A 62 17.08 -2.39 -9.61
N ARG A 63 17.39 -3.28 -8.65
CA ARG A 63 16.38 -3.90 -7.79
C ARG A 63 15.71 -2.89 -6.85
N ILE A 64 16.48 -1.97 -6.27
CA ILE A 64 15.93 -0.90 -5.44
C ILE A 64 15.01 -0.02 -6.29
N GLY A 65 15.44 0.39 -7.49
CA GLY A 65 14.66 1.17 -8.45
C GLY A 65 13.38 0.47 -8.91
N PHE A 66 13.40 -0.85 -9.10
CA PHE A 66 12.21 -1.63 -9.42
C PHE A 66 11.22 -1.70 -8.26
N ASN A 67 11.67 -2.07 -7.06
CA ASN A 67 10.79 -2.11 -5.88
C ASN A 67 10.18 -0.73 -5.59
N ALA A 68 11.00 0.30 -5.80
CA ALA A 68 10.61 1.69 -5.78
C ALA A 68 9.48 2.00 -6.78
N SER A 69 9.60 1.58 -8.03
CA SER A 69 8.57 1.84 -9.05
C SER A 69 7.25 1.13 -8.76
N ILE A 70 7.27 -0.03 -8.08
CA ILE A 70 6.06 -0.75 -7.68
C ILE A 70 5.29 0.00 -6.59
N VAL A 71 5.98 0.38 -5.51
CA VAL A 71 5.37 0.99 -4.31
C VAL A 71 5.10 2.50 -4.50
N GLY A 72 5.94 3.17 -5.29
CA GLY A 72 5.83 4.60 -5.62
C GLY A 72 4.96 4.90 -6.84
N ARG A 73 4.32 3.89 -7.45
CA ARG A 73 3.49 4.09 -8.64
C ARG A 73 2.35 5.06 -8.33
N GLY A 74 2.27 6.13 -9.11
CA GLY A 74 1.24 7.18 -9.00
C GLY A 74 1.63 8.34 -8.09
N VAL A 75 2.72 8.26 -7.33
CA VAL A 75 3.11 9.34 -6.40
C VAL A 75 3.40 10.66 -7.13
N SER A 76 4.05 10.60 -8.29
CA SER A 76 4.35 11.81 -9.09
C SER A 76 3.12 12.45 -9.73
N GLU A 77 1.97 11.76 -9.73
CA GLU A 77 0.74 12.27 -10.33
C GLU A 77 -0.05 13.15 -9.36
N ASN A 78 0.21 13.05 -8.05
CA ASN A 78 -0.53 13.76 -7.03
C ASN A 78 0.30 13.92 -5.74
N ASP A 79 0.58 15.16 -5.34
CA ASP A 79 1.39 15.47 -4.16
C ASP A 79 0.78 14.98 -2.83
N GLU A 80 -0.52 14.65 -2.84
CA GLU A 80 -1.27 14.14 -1.68
C GLU A 80 -1.33 12.60 -1.66
N ALA A 81 -0.66 11.94 -2.61
CA ALA A 81 -0.67 10.49 -2.74
C ALA A 81 -0.02 9.78 -1.54
N GLN A 82 -0.73 8.79 -1.01
CA GLN A 82 -0.28 7.94 0.08
C GLN A 82 0.28 6.63 -0.48
N ILE A 83 1.54 6.34 -0.14
CA ILE A 83 2.15 5.04 -0.40
C ILE A 83 1.75 4.02 0.66
N LEU A 84 1.89 2.72 0.35
CA LEU A 84 1.71 1.68 1.36
C LEU A 84 2.58 1.97 2.60
N ALA A 85 2.14 1.53 3.77
CA ALA A 85 3.00 1.50 4.94
C ALA A 85 4.15 0.51 4.70
N PHE A 86 5.36 0.87 5.14
CA PHE A 86 6.58 0.08 4.98
C PHE A 86 6.40 -1.42 5.32
N GLN A 87 5.61 -1.71 6.34
CA GLN A 87 5.33 -3.07 6.79
C GLN A 87 4.61 -3.97 5.76
N HIS A 88 3.95 -3.38 4.77
CA HIS A 88 3.21 -4.09 3.73
C HIS A 88 3.92 -4.07 2.36
N TRP A 89 5.06 -3.38 2.22
CA TRP A 89 5.80 -3.33 0.97
C TRP A 89 6.28 -4.71 0.52
N ILE A 90 6.64 -5.57 1.48
CA ILE A 90 7.16 -6.91 1.20
C ILE A 90 6.16 -7.78 0.45
N GLU A 91 4.86 -7.62 0.72
CA GLU A 91 3.77 -8.29 0.00
C GLU A 91 3.63 -7.73 -1.42
N ALA A 92 3.78 -6.41 -1.56
CA ALA A 92 3.62 -5.76 -2.85
C ALA A 92 4.74 -6.10 -3.85
N ILE A 93 5.97 -6.23 -3.36
CA ILE A 93 7.15 -6.56 -4.18
C ILE A 93 7.39 -8.08 -4.30
N ASP A 94 6.68 -8.90 -3.53
CA ASP A 94 6.75 -10.36 -3.66
C ASP A 94 6.09 -10.76 -4.98
N PRO A 95 6.79 -11.41 -5.92
CA PRO A 95 6.19 -11.84 -7.19
C PRO A 95 5.03 -12.83 -7.01
N ARG A 96 4.98 -13.51 -5.85
CA ARG A 96 3.90 -14.45 -5.50
C ARG A 96 2.79 -13.79 -4.69
N HIS A 97 2.94 -12.50 -4.33
CA HIS A 97 2.00 -11.72 -3.52
C HIS A 97 1.53 -12.46 -2.26
N ARG A 98 2.40 -13.22 -1.60
CA ARG A 98 2.05 -13.95 -0.37
C ARG A 98 1.64 -12.96 0.71
N TYR A 99 0.70 -13.37 1.56
CA TYR A 99 0.11 -12.47 2.52
C TYR A 99 1.15 -11.87 3.48
N GLY A 100 1.21 -10.54 3.53
CA GLY A 100 2.28 -9.79 4.18
C GLY A 100 2.45 -10.09 5.67
N HIS A 101 1.35 -10.36 6.37
CA HIS A 101 1.38 -10.75 7.78
C HIS A 101 2.22 -12.01 8.00
N TYR A 102 2.07 -13.01 7.12
CA TYR A 102 2.83 -14.25 7.19
C TYR A 102 4.24 -14.10 6.65
N LEU A 103 4.44 -13.39 5.53
CA LEU A 103 5.77 -13.07 5.02
C LEU A 103 6.66 -12.41 6.07
N ARG A 104 6.08 -11.56 6.92
CA ARG A 104 6.82 -10.86 7.97
C ARG A 104 7.42 -11.78 9.03
N LEU A 105 6.76 -12.91 9.32
CA LEU A 105 7.32 -13.93 10.24
C LEU A 105 8.62 -14.51 9.67
N TYR A 106 8.60 -14.88 8.40
CA TYR A 106 9.79 -15.35 7.67
C TYR A 106 10.84 -14.26 7.51
N TYR A 107 10.43 -13.02 7.27
CA TYR A 107 11.35 -11.87 7.19
C TYR A 107 12.10 -11.64 8.49
N ASN A 108 11.41 -11.72 9.63
CA ASN A 108 12.05 -11.59 10.94
C ASN A 108 13.06 -12.73 11.17
N ARG A 109 12.73 -13.96 10.78
CA ARG A 109 13.64 -15.11 10.85
C ARG A 109 14.87 -14.94 9.95
N TRP A 110 14.68 -14.36 8.76
CA TRP A 110 15.76 -14.01 7.83
C TRP A 110 16.67 -12.93 8.40
N CYS A 111 16.11 -11.85 8.96
CA CYS A 111 16.87 -10.77 9.62
C CYS A 111 17.72 -11.30 10.79
N ALA A 112 17.21 -12.27 11.54
CA ALA A 112 17.96 -12.93 12.62
C ALA A 112 19.00 -13.95 12.11
N SER A 113 19.02 -14.25 10.81
CA SER A 113 19.98 -15.16 10.21
C SER A 113 21.18 -14.41 9.61
N ASN A 114 22.37 -14.98 9.70
CA ASN A 114 23.55 -14.47 9.00
C ASN A 114 23.67 -15.02 7.57
N ALA A 115 22.54 -15.27 6.89
CA ALA A 115 22.53 -15.99 5.62
C ALA A 115 23.19 -15.25 4.45
N GLY A 116 23.31 -13.92 4.51
CA GLY A 116 23.91 -13.08 3.45
C GLY A 116 23.18 -13.13 2.10
N GLN A 117 22.02 -13.79 2.05
CA GLN A 117 21.19 -13.97 0.85
C GLN A 117 20.06 -12.95 0.83
N PRO A 118 19.63 -12.44 -0.34
CA PRO A 118 18.41 -11.63 -0.44
C PRO A 118 17.19 -12.40 0.09
N PHE A 119 16.25 -11.71 0.75
CA PHE A 119 15.12 -12.36 1.44
C PHE A 119 14.35 -13.38 0.60
N PHE A 120 13.84 -13.00 -0.58
CA PHE A 120 13.06 -13.92 -1.42
C PHE A 120 13.90 -15.10 -1.92
N TYR A 121 15.18 -14.87 -2.24
CA TYR A 121 16.10 -15.95 -2.59
C TYR A 121 16.27 -16.91 -1.42
N TRP A 122 16.62 -16.38 -0.25
CA TRP A 122 16.80 -17.16 0.98
C TRP A 122 15.58 -18.02 1.28
N MET A 123 14.40 -17.43 1.13
CA MET A 123 13.13 -18.05 1.46
C MET A 123 12.68 -19.11 0.45
N ASP A 124 12.90 -18.90 -0.86
CA ASP A 124 12.35 -19.78 -1.90
C ASP A 124 13.37 -20.80 -2.47
N LEU A 125 14.66 -20.46 -2.49
CA LEU A 125 15.70 -21.25 -3.15
C LEU A 125 16.94 -21.49 -2.28
N GLY A 126 17.15 -20.64 -1.27
CA GLY A 126 18.36 -20.58 -0.48
C GLY A 126 18.29 -21.33 0.84
N ALA A 127 19.03 -20.83 1.82
CA ALA A 127 19.23 -21.51 3.11
C ALA A 127 17.95 -21.60 3.96
N GLY A 128 16.95 -20.75 3.68
CA GLY A 128 15.66 -20.74 4.38
C GLY A 128 14.59 -21.60 3.74
N LYS A 129 14.85 -22.24 2.59
CA LYS A 129 13.81 -22.96 1.82
C LYS A 129 13.09 -24.05 2.61
N GLU A 130 13.82 -24.79 3.44
CA GLU A 130 13.29 -25.89 4.26
C GLU A 130 12.87 -25.42 5.66
N ILE A 131 12.98 -24.13 5.97
CA ILE A 131 12.55 -23.59 7.25
C ILE A 131 11.03 -23.47 7.23
N ASP A 132 10.40 -24.13 8.20
CA ASP A 132 8.98 -24.06 8.47
C ASP A 132 8.75 -23.43 9.86
N LEU A 133 7.90 -22.42 9.95
CA LEU A 133 7.63 -21.71 11.21
C LEU A 133 6.38 -22.29 11.89
N PRO A 134 6.41 -22.52 13.22
CA PRO A 134 5.27 -23.07 13.93
C PRO A 134 4.05 -22.13 13.91
N GLU A 135 4.26 -20.81 13.85
CA GLU A 135 3.18 -19.82 13.78
C GLU A 135 2.58 -19.69 12.36
N CYS A 136 3.32 -20.11 11.33
CA CYS A 136 2.88 -20.06 9.94
C CYS A 136 3.66 -21.06 9.11
N SER A 137 3.01 -22.18 8.78
CA SER A 137 3.65 -23.18 7.93
C SER A 137 3.86 -22.67 6.51
N ARG A 138 4.79 -23.28 5.78
CA ARG A 138 5.05 -23.01 4.36
C ARG A 138 3.81 -23.25 3.51
N SER A 139 3.06 -24.30 3.82
CA SER A 139 1.79 -24.59 3.15
C SER A 139 0.81 -23.43 3.33
N MET A 140 0.62 -22.95 4.57
CA MET A 140 -0.24 -21.80 4.86
C MET A 140 0.21 -20.52 4.16
N LEU A 141 1.53 -20.27 4.12
CA LEU A 141 2.11 -19.10 3.45
C LEU A 141 1.84 -19.13 1.94
N HIS A 142 1.90 -20.30 1.31
CA HIS A 142 1.65 -20.48 -0.11
C HIS A 142 0.16 -20.42 -0.47
N GLU A 143 -0.71 -20.86 0.43
CA GLU A 143 -2.17 -20.81 0.23
C GLU A 143 -2.71 -19.39 0.28
N GLN A 144 -2.17 -18.53 1.17
CA GLN A 144 -2.63 -17.15 1.32
C GLN A 144 -1.81 -16.20 0.46
N SER A 145 -2.33 -15.91 -0.74
CA SER A 145 -1.84 -14.88 -1.64
C SER A 145 -2.89 -13.80 -1.88
N VAL A 146 -2.42 -12.57 -1.94
CA VAL A 146 -3.24 -11.41 -2.19
C VAL A 146 -3.43 -11.24 -3.68
N LYS A 147 -4.70 -11.12 -4.10
CA LYS A 147 -5.04 -10.81 -5.47
C LYS A 147 -4.78 -9.33 -5.74
N TYR A 148 -3.85 -9.03 -6.65
CA TYR A 148 -3.64 -7.69 -7.18
C TYR A 148 -4.31 -7.55 -8.54
N LEU A 149 -5.10 -6.50 -8.70
CA LEU A 149 -5.92 -6.33 -9.89
C LEU A 149 -5.13 -5.70 -11.06
N GLY A 150 -5.25 -6.33 -12.22
CA GLY A 150 -4.86 -5.72 -13.49
C GLY A 150 -5.79 -4.57 -13.90
N PRO A 151 -5.38 -3.70 -14.85
CA PRO A 151 -6.19 -2.56 -15.28
C PRO A 151 -7.62 -2.91 -15.73
N LEU A 152 -7.80 -4.05 -16.41
CA LEU A 152 -9.11 -4.51 -16.85
C LEU A 152 -9.96 -5.05 -15.70
N GLU A 153 -9.38 -5.84 -14.80
CA GLU A 153 -10.08 -6.39 -13.63
C GLU A 153 -10.57 -5.29 -12.69
N ARG A 154 -9.80 -4.19 -12.54
CA ARG A 154 -10.18 -3.04 -11.71
C ARG A 154 -11.51 -2.41 -12.10
N ASN A 155 -11.90 -2.49 -13.37
CA ASN A 155 -13.15 -1.89 -13.83
C ASN A 155 -14.38 -2.51 -13.16
N GLN A 156 -14.29 -3.76 -12.69
CA GLN A 156 -15.36 -4.44 -11.94
C GLN A 156 -15.57 -3.90 -10.52
N TYR A 157 -14.64 -3.06 -10.04
CA TYR A 157 -14.66 -2.49 -8.71
C TYR A 157 -14.82 -0.98 -8.75
N GLU A 158 -15.00 -0.38 -9.93
CA GLU A 158 -15.08 1.07 -10.06
C GLU A 158 -16.50 1.58 -9.81
N TYR A 159 -16.59 2.61 -8.99
CA TYR A 159 -17.83 3.28 -8.65
C TYR A 159 -17.73 4.76 -8.98
N THR A 160 -18.86 5.36 -9.32
CA THR A 160 -19.02 6.81 -9.52
C THR A 160 -20.18 7.30 -8.69
N VAL A 161 -20.27 8.61 -8.49
CA VAL A 161 -21.44 9.25 -7.89
C VAL A 161 -22.32 9.79 -9.01
N SER A 162 -23.63 9.54 -8.92
CA SER A 162 -24.66 10.12 -9.79
C SER A 162 -25.88 10.44 -8.94
N GLU A 163 -26.41 11.66 -9.08
CA GLU A 163 -27.59 12.12 -8.32
C GLU A 163 -27.45 11.90 -6.80
N GLY A 164 -26.25 12.14 -6.26
CA GLY A 164 -25.94 11.95 -4.85
C GLY A 164 -25.89 10.50 -4.36
N LYS A 165 -25.92 9.52 -5.27
CA LYS A 165 -25.83 8.09 -4.97
C LYS A 165 -24.58 7.47 -5.56
N VAL A 166 -23.98 6.54 -4.82
CA VAL A 166 -22.82 5.74 -5.29
C VAL A 166 -23.32 4.59 -6.16
N ILE A 167 -22.90 4.55 -7.41
CA ILE A 167 -23.29 3.56 -8.43
C ILE A 167 -22.06 2.87 -9.03
N HIS A 168 -22.19 1.59 -9.33
CA HIS A 168 -21.16 0.84 -10.03
C HIS A 168 -21.05 1.35 -11.47
N LYS A 169 -19.84 1.69 -11.92
CA LYS A 169 -19.64 2.43 -13.17
C LYS A 169 -20.11 1.69 -14.41
N GLN A 170 -19.91 0.37 -14.46
CA GLN A 170 -20.27 -0.42 -15.65
C GLN A 170 -21.74 -0.85 -15.66
N SER A 171 -22.29 -1.26 -14.51
CA SER A 171 -23.63 -1.83 -14.45
C SER A 171 -24.71 -0.82 -14.05
N GLY A 172 -24.34 0.37 -13.56
CA GLY A 172 -25.28 1.36 -13.02
C GLY A 172 -25.96 0.94 -11.71
N HIS A 173 -25.66 -0.24 -11.18
CA HIS A 173 -26.27 -0.73 -9.95
C HIS A 173 -25.80 0.09 -8.75
N TYR A 174 -26.75 0.40 -7.87
CA TYR A 174 -26.45 1.06 -6.61
C TYR A 174 -25.50 0.23 -5.74
N LEU A 175 -24.55 0.90 -5.12
CA LEU A 175 -23.71 0.29 -4.10
C LEU A 175 -24.58 -0.13 -2.91
N HIS A 176 -24.49 -1.40 -2.54
CA HIS A 176 -25.25 -1.95 -1.43
C HIS A 176 -24.35 -2.94 -0.67
N THR A 177 -23.87 -2.54 0.51
CA THR A 177 -22.83 -3.26 1.25
C THR A 177 -23.36 -4.08 2.42
N THR A 178 -24.65 -3.94 2.74
CA THR A 178 -25.30 -4.64 3.86
C THR A 178 -25.84 -6.01 3.48
N ARG A 179 -25.88 -6.34 2.18
CA ARG A 179 -26.18 -7.69 1.68
C ARG A 179 -24.92 -8.54 1.75
N GLY A 180 -24.79 -9.35 2.80
CA GLY A 180 -23.69 -10.29 2.97
C GLY A 180 -23.71 -11.00 4.32
N PRO A 181 -22.76 -11.93 4.56
CA PRO A 181 -22.57 -12.53 5.87
C PRO A 181 -22.37 -11.44 6.93
N GLN A 182 -22.94 -11.65 8.11
CA GLN A 182 -22.80 -10.73 9.24
C GLN A 182 -21.31 -10.45 9.51
N GLY A 183 -20.92 -9.17 9.56
CA GLY A 183 -19.52 -8.75 9.74
C GLY A 183 -18.70 -8.60 8.45
N ALA A 184 -19.29 -8.74 7.26
CA ALA A 184 -18.60 -8.45 5.99
C ALA A 184 -18.14 -6.99 5.94
N LYS A 185 -16.83 -6.77 5.86
CA LYS A 185 -16.24 -5.43 5.74
C LYS A 185 -16.06 -5.05 4.27
N TRP A 186 -16.61 -3.90 3.88
CA TRP A 186 -16.36 -3.29 2.57
C TRP A 186 -15.31 -2.20 2.69
N ILE A 187 -14.42 -2.16 1.72
CA ILE A 187 -13.28 -1.24 1.67
C ILE A 187 -13.31 -0.44 0.38
N PHE A 188 -12.74 0.76 0.44
CA PHE A 188 -12.57 1.61 -0.72
C PHE A 188 -11.15 2.15 -0.84
N VAL A 189 -10.79 2.51 -2.07
CA VAL A 189 -9.57 3.24 -2.42
C VAL A 189 -9.92 4.29 -3.48
N VAL A 190 -9.36 5.49 -3.37
CA VAL A 190 -9.37 6.52 -4.41
C VAL A 190 -7.98 6.57 -5.05
N SER A 191 -7.89 6.34 -6.36
CA SER A 191 -6.62 6.46 -7.09
C SER A 191 -6.11 7.89 -7.18
N THR A 192 -4.85 8.06 -7.56
CA THR A 192 -4.21 9.35 -7.86
C THR A 192 -4.91 10.14 -8.98
N SER A 193 -5.62 9.43 -9.86
CA SER A 193 -6.50 9.97 -10.90
C SER A 193 -7.94 10.23 -10.45
N GLY A 194 -8.25 10.12 -9.15
CA GLY A 194 -9.58 10.39 -8.59
C GLY A 194 -10.63 9.30 -8.83
N ARG A 195 -10.24 8.10 -9.29
CA ARG A 195 -11.19 6.99 -9.51
C ARG A 195 -11.46 6.27 -8.20
N LEU A 196 -12.74 6.10 -7.86
CA LEU A 196 -13.20 5.40 -6.68
C LEU A 196 -13.35 3.91 -6.96
N TYR A 197 -12.64 3.08 -6.19
CA TYR A 197 -12.77 1.64 -6.20
C TYR A 197 -13.35 1.14 -4.88
N VAL A 198 -14.33 0.24 -4.93
CA VAL A 198 -15.00 -0.30 -3.75
C VAL A 198 -15.15 -1.82 -3.91
N GLY A 199 -14.94 -2.56 -2.82
CA GLY A 199 -15.04 -4.01 -2.85
C GLY A 199 -15.11 -4.62 -1.46
N LYS A 200 -15.54 -5.89 -1.40
CA LYS A 200 -15.57 -6.65 -0.16
C LYS A 200 -14.15 -7.06 0.22
N LYS A 201 -13.78 -6.85 1.49
CA LYS A 201 -12.50 -7.29 2.04
C LYS A 201 -12.53 -8.80 2.28
N GLU A 202 -11.47 -9.48 1.88
CA GLU A 202 -11.23 -10.89 2.17
C GLU A 202 -9.87 -11.03 2.87
N LYS A 203 -9.87 -11.43 4.14
CA LYS A 203 -8.64 -11.54 4.92
C LYS A 203 -7.67 -12.52 4.22
N GLY A 204 -6.42 -12.10 4.02
CA GLY A 204 -5.39 -12.88 3.34
C GLY A 204 -5.48 -12.92 1.82
N ARG A 205 -6.56 -12.42 1.19
CA ARG A 205 -6.79 -12.52 -0.26
C ARG A 205 -7.07 -11.18 -0.94
N PHE A 206 -7.83 -10.29 -0.31
CA PHE A 206 -8.24 -9.03 -0.93
C PHE A 206 -8.35 -7.90 0.11
N HIS A 207 -7.54 -6.86 -0.06
CA HIS A 207 -7.51 -5.69 0.81
C HIS A 207 -7.16 -4.42 0.02
N HIS A 208 -6.97 -3.27 0.68
CA HIS A 208 -6.84 -1.98 -0.01
C HIS A 208 -5.77 -1.96 -1.11
N SER A 209 -4.63 -2.62 -0.89
CA SER A 209 -3.55 -2.62 -1.88
C SER A 209 -3.90 -3.44 -3.14
N SER A 210 -4.89 -4.33 -3.07
CA SER A 210 -5.39 -5.12 -4.21
C SER A 210 -5.87 -4.26 -5.37
N PHE A 211 -6.60 -3.18 -5.09
CA PHE A 211 -7.21 -2.34 -6.12
C PHE A 211 -6.18 -1.75 -7.06
N LEU A 212 -5.09 -1.22 -6.51
CA LEU A 212 -4.06 -0.53 -7.27
C LEU A 212 -2.77 -1.32 -7.36
N ALA A 213 -2.77 -2.63 -7.06
CA ALA A 213 -1.59 -3.50 -7.06
C ALA A 213 -0.39 -2.93 -6.27
N GLY A 214 -0.65 -2.38 -5.09
CA GLY A 214 0.36 -1.73 -4.25
C GLY A 214 0.75 -0.30 -4.66
N GLY A 215 0.05 0.31 -5.62
CA GLY A 215 0.26 1.70 -6.02
C GLY A 215 -0.30 2.72 -5.02
N ALA A 216 0.04 3.99 -5.18
CA ALA A 216 -0.37 5.05 -4.27
C ALA A 216 -1.86 5.42 -4.39
N THR A 217 -2.43 5.95 -3.30
CA THR A 217 -3.85 6.30 -3.18
C THR A 217 -4.03 7.68 -2.59
N ILE A 218 -5.07 8.43 -3.00
CA ILE A 218 -5.45 9.69 -2.34
C ILE A 218 -6.12 9.41 -0.99
N ALA A 219 -6.99 8.41 -0.96
CA ALA A 219 -7.70 8.01 0.23
C ALA A 219 -7.97 6.50 0.22
N ALA A 220 -8.01 5.89 1.40
CA ALA A 220 -8.34 4.50 1.58
C ALA A 220 -9.08 4.32 2.90
N GLY A 221 -10.09 3.45 2.93
CA GLY A 221 -10.91 3.29 4.11
C GLY A 221 -11.95 2.18 3.99
N SER A 222 -12.97 2.24 4.84
CA SER A 222 -14.16 1.41 4.73
C SER A 222 -15.41 2.25 4.69
N LEU A 223 -16.47 1.71 4.11
CA LEU A 223 -17.75 2.40 4.03
C LEU A 223 -18.90 1.40 4.18
N VAL A 224 -20.07 1.93 4.51
CA VAL A 224 -21.35 1.24 4.45
C VAL A 224 -22.29 2.07 3.59
N ALA A 225 -22.96 1.42 2.64
CA ALA A 225 -23.95 2.04 1.78
C ALA A 225 -25.16 1.13 1.60
N GLU A 226 -26.34 1.75 1.51
CA GLU A 226 -27.60 1.08 1.23
C GLU A 226 -28.30 1.78 0.08
N HIS A 227 -28.50 1.05 -1.03
CA HIS A 227 -29.17 1.59 -2.22
C HIS A 227 -28.48 2.86 -2.74
N GLY A 228 -27.14 2.86 -2.69
CA GLY A 228 -26.29 3.95 -3.15
C GLY A 228 -26.14 5.08 -2.14
N ILE A 229 -26.88 5.06 -1.03
CA ILE A 229 -26.83 6.08 0.02
C ILE A 229 -25.79 5.65 1.05
N LEU A 230 -24.77 6.50 1.28
CA LEU A 230 -23.77 6.27 2.31
C LEU A 230 -24.39 6.35 3.70
N LYS A 231 -24.00 5.43 4.58
CA LYS A 231 -24.44 5.31 5.98
C LYS A 231 -23.29 5.55 6.94
N SER A 232 -22.12 5.00 6.63
CA SER A 232 -20.91 5.28 7.38
C SER A 232 -19.66 5.27 6.50
N ILE A 233 -18.64 6.01 6.92
CA ILE A 233 -17.31 6.07 6.30
C ILE A 233 -16.28 6.05 7.42
N SER A 234 -15.23 5.24 7.27
CA SER A 234 -14.06 5.24 8.14
C SER A 234 -12.80 5.41 7.32
N GLY A 235 -11.94 6.33 7.74
CA GLY A 235 -10.62 6.56 7.12
C GLY A 235 -9.59 5.49 7.48
N CYS A 236 -9.93 4.52 8.34
CA CYS A 236 -8.97 3.54 8.81
C CYS A 236 -8.66 2.49 7.74
N SER A 237 -7.49 2.63 7.14
CA SER A 237 -6.88 1.64 6.28
C SER A 237 -5.84 0.83 7.06
N GLY A 238 -5.82 -0.49 6.85
CA GLY A 238 -4.80 -1.36 7.45
C GLY A 238 -3.49 -1.39 6.67
N HIS A 239 -3.43 -0.81 5.45
CA HIS A 239 -2.30 -0.97 4.53
C HIS A 239 -1.63 0.34 4.11
N TYR A 240 -2.42 1.37 3.85
CA TYR A 240 -1.98 2.76 3.66
C TYR A 240 -2.01 3.47 5.01
N ARG A 241 -1.15 4.47 5.22
CA ARG A 241 -1.16 5.30 6.44
C ARG A 241 -2.25 6.37 6.29
N PRO A 242 -3.44 6.20 6.88
CA PRO A 242 -4.51 7.15 6.66
C PRO A 242 -4.21 8.44 7.45
N THR A 243 -4.60 9.57 6.88
CA THR A 243 -4.53 10.88 7.55
C THR A 243 -5.93 11.45 7.67
N ASN A 244 -6.17 12.31 8.67
CA ASN A 244 -7.47 13.01 8.73
C ASN A 244 -7.70 13.85 7.48
N GLU A 245 -6.66 14.41 6.87
CA GLU A 245 -6.80 15.13 5.60
C GLU A 245 -7.26 14.21 4.45
N SER A 246 -6.75 12.97 4.35
CA SER A 246 -7.18 12.04 3.29
C SER A 246 -8.67 11.70 3.37
N ILE A 247 -9.24 11.56 4.57
CA ILE A 247 -10.68 11.32 4.71
C ILE A 247 -11.48 12.59 4.44
N GLU A 248 -11.03 13.77 4.89
CA GLU A 248 -11.71 15.04 4.60
C GLU A 248 -11.76 15.34 3.10
N ARG A 249 -10.68 15.05 2.36
CA ARG A 249 -10.67 15.15 0.88
C ARG A 249 -11.68 14.22 0.24
N PHE A 250 -11.78 12.98 0.73
CA PHE A 250 -12.77 12.04 0.21
C PHE A 250 -14.21 12.51 0.50
N LEU A 251 -14.46 13.04 1.70
CA LEU A 251 -15.77 13.63 2.04
C LEU A 251 -16.08 14.84 1.15
N PHE A 252 -15.09 15.70 0.91
CA PHE A 252 -15.25 16.83 -0.01
C PHE A 252 -15.58 16.36 -1.43
N PHE A 253 -14.85 15.38 -1.97
CA PHE A 253 -15.15 14.76 -3.26
C PHE A 253 -16.59 14.24 -3.33
N LEU A 254 -17.05 13.53 -2.31
CA LEU A 254 -18.43 13.03 -2.27
C LEU A 254 -19.45 14.17 -2.23
N GLY A 255 -19.22 15.20 -1.42
CA GLY A 255 -20.09 16.37 -1.30
C GLY A 255 -20.18 17.18 -2.60
N ASP A 256 -19.05 17.38 -3.28
CA ASP A 256 -18.97 18.08 -4.57
C ASP A 256 -19.76 17.34 -5.67
N HIS A 257 -19.82 16.00 -5.58
CA HIS A 257 -20.64 15.16 -6.47
C HIS A 257 -22.09 14.97 -5.96
N GLY A 258 -22.53 15.79 -5.00
CA GLY A 258 -23.92 15.85 -4.55
C GLY A 258 -24.34 14.77 -3.56
N VAL A 259 -23.40 13.99 -2.98
CA VAL A 259 -23.74 13.04 -1.92
C VAL A 259 -24.15 13.80 -0.67
N ASN A 260 -25.34 13.46 -0.14
CA ASN A 260 -25.77 14.01 1.14
C ASN A 260 -25.03 13.32 2.30
N LEU A 261 -24.11 14.06 2.93
CA LEU A 261 -23.33 13.58 4.07
C LEU A 261 -24.04 13.80 5.43
N LYS A 262 -25.21 14.46 5.45
CA LYS A 262 -25.95 14.69 6.70
C LYS A 262 -26.42 13.35 7.29
N GLY A 263 -25.99 13.06 8.51
CA GLY A 263 -26.35 11.83 9.21
C GLY A 263 -25.51 10.61 8.82
N VAL A 264 -24.49 10.76 7.97
CA VAL A 264 -23.48 9.73 7.73
C VAL A 264 -22.56 9.66 8.95
N GLN A 265 -22.35 8.47 9.49
CA GLN A 265 -21.40 8.25 10.58
C GLN A 265 -19.97 8.31 10.02
N ILE A 266 -19.15 9.21 10.54
CA ILE A 266 -17.77 9.43 10.06
C ILE A 266 -16.79 9.08 11.17
N ASP A 267 -16.08 7.97 10.98
CA ASP A 267 -15.02 7.53 11.87
C ASP A 267 -13.67 8.04 11.35
N ARG A 268 -13.21 9.14 11.93
CA ARG A 268 -11.89 9.72 11.66
C ARG A 268 -10.78 8.91 12.32
N VAL A 269 -9.57 9.06 11.82
CA VAL A 269 -8.40 8.40 12.42
C VAL A 269 -8.11 9.08 13.75
N THR A 270 -8.26 8.35 14.86
CA THR A 270 -7.80 8.83 16.17
C THR A 270 -6.26 8.87 16.16
N PRO A 271 -5.64 10.00 16.55
CA PRO A 271 -4.19 10.11 16.57
C PRO A 271 -3.62 9.37 17.78
N VAL A 272 -3.59 8.03 17.77
CA VAL A 272 -2.82 7.25 18.76
C VAL A 272 -2.25 5.98 18.12
N ILE A 273 -0.91 5.96 18.07
CA ILE A 273 0.05 4.82 18.02
C ILE A 273 -0.33 3.66 17.07
N ALA A 274 0.44 3.59 15.97
CA ALA A 274 0.56 2.49 15.01
C ALA A 274 -0.13 1.15 15.39
N CYS A 275 -1.07 0.71 14.55
CA CYS A 275 -1.49 -0.69 14.48
C CYS A 275 -0.33 -1.63 14.17
#